data_AF-A0A3N1UKA1-F1
#
_entry.id   AF-A0A3N1UKA1-F1
#
_cell.length_a   1.000
_cell.length_b   1.000
_cell.length_c   1.000
_cell.angle_alpha   90.00
_cell.angle_beta   90.00
_cell.angle_gamma   90.00
#
_symmetry.space_group_name_H-M   'P 1'
#
loop_
_entity.id
_entity.type
_entity.pdbx_description
1 polymer ?
#
loop_
_entity_poly.entity_id
_entity_poly.type
_entity_poly.pdbx_seq_one_letter_code
_entity_poly.pdbx_strand_id
1 'polypeptide(L)'
;MSERELQALTKSEGAFMVNSCEIDILAGVWGDLDDADRSRPVNELAGILLTLIDRGWIEVRRVAPWTSSSGEKGFQPGELVPRDQLPAVLEDAANWEYPDDGDWIGAVTLVETEAGRKITRRSPEELAE
;
A
#
# COMPACT_ATOMS: atom_id res chain seq x y z
N MET A 1 -2.12 -0.33 20.45
CA MET A 1 -1.15 0.73 20.07
C MET A 1 -1.95 1.81 19.39
N SER A 2 -1.62 3.06 19.68
CA SER A 2 -2.58 4.12 20.06
C SER A 2 -3.31 4.74 18.88
N GLU A 3 -4.62 4.96 19.04
CA GLU A 3 -5.47 5.86 18.23
C GLU A 3 -4.78 7.19 17.84
N ARG A 4 -3.82 7.67 18.64
CA ARG A 4 -2.99 8.85 18.34
C ARG A 4 -2.10 8.71 17.10
N GLU A 5 -1.53 7.54 16.83
CA GLU A 5 -0.65 7.34 15.67
C GLU A 5 -1.48 7.32 14.38
N LEU A 6 -2.67 6.72 14.42
CA LEU A 6 -3.64 6.76 13.32
C LEU A 6 -4.19 8.19 13.09
N GLN A 7 -4.55 8.90 14.16
CA GLN A 7 -5.03 10.29 14.07
C GLN A 7 -3.93 11.29 13.66
N ALA A 8 -2.65 10.93 13.83
CA ALA A 8 -1.52 11.76 13.43
C ALA A 8 -1.14 11.59 11.95
N LEU A 9 -1.67 10.57 11.26
CA LEU A 9 -1.44 10.40 9.83
C LEU A 9 -2.03 11.58 9.05
N THR A 10 -1.26 12.08 8.10
CA THR A 10 -1.79 12.93 7.04
C THR A 10 -2.77 12.14 6.16
N LYS A 11 -3.56 12.85 5.33
CA LYS A 11 -4.51 12.20 4.41
C LYS A 11 -3.82 11.24 3.44
N SER A 12 -2.74 11.68 2.78
CA SER A 12 -1.89 10.82 1.95
C SER A 12 -1.35 9.59 2.71
N GLU A 13 -0.80 9.76 3.91
CA GLU A 13 -0.29 8.61 4.67
C GLU A 13 -1.42 7.62 5.02
N GLY A 14 -2.60 8.14 5.39
CA GLY A 14 -3.79 7.33 5.64
C GLY A 14 -4.22 6.53 4.42
N ALA A 15 -4.23 7.13 3.23
CA ALA A 15 -4.57 6.45 1.97
C ALA A 15 -3.62 5.26 1.69
N PHE A 16 -2.31 5.44 1.86
CA PHE A 16 -1.34 4.36 1.71
C PHE A 16 -1.56 3.24 2.74
N MET A 17 -1.83 3.58 3.99
CA MET A 17 -2.10 2.58 5.04
C MET A 17 -3.37 1.78 4.73
N VAL A 18 -4.46 2.42 4.28
CA VAL A 18 -5.69 1.74 3.84
C VAL A 18 -5.41 0.78 2.69
N ASN A 19 -4.75 1.25 1.62
CA ASN A 19 -4.41 0.42 0.46
C ASN A 19 -3.54 -0.78 0.84
N SER A 20 -2.61 -0.59 1.79
CA SER A 20 -1.76 -1.68 2.27
C SER A 20 -2.53 -2.74 3.08
N CYS A 21 -3.61 -2.34 3.77
CA CYS A 21 -4.49 -3.25 4.51
C CYS A 21 -5.39 -4.04 3.56
N GLU A 22 -5.86 -3.39 2.49
CA GLU A 22 -6.68 -4.01 1.45
C GLU A 22 -5.85 -4.86 0.48
N ILE A 23 -4.52 -4.71 0.50
CA ILE A 23 -3.59 -5.36 -0.43
C ILE A 23 -3.92 -4.95 -1.87
N ASP A 24 -4.25 -3.68 -2.08
CA ASP A 24 -4.50 -3.14 -3.41
C ASP A 24 -3.18 -2.92 -4.17
N ILE A 25 -3.27 -2.75 -5.48
CA ILE A 25 -2.15 -2.26 -6.28
C ILE A 25 -1.93 -0.76 -6.01
N LEU A 26 -0.71 -0.26 -6.24
CA LEU A 26 -0.33 1.12 -5.95
C LEU A 26 -1.23 2.14 -6.66
N ALA A 27 -1.72 1.82 -7.86
CA ALA A 27 -2.69 2.66 -8.59
C ALA A 27 -4.02 2.87 -7.83
N GLY A 28 -4.40 1.93 -6.94
CA GLY A 28 -5.61 2.05 -6.10
C GLY A 28 -5.61 3.27 -5.19
N VAL A 29 -4.42 3.71 -4.78
CA VAL A 29 -4.24 4.84 -3.85
C VAL A 29 -4.93 6.11 -4.35
N TRP A 30 -5.01 6.33 -5.66
CA TRP A 30 -5.68 7.50 -6.23
C TRP A 30 -7.16 7.63 -5.81
N GLY A 31 -7.83 6.51 -5.54
CA GLY A 31 -9.20 6.48 -5.03
C GLY A 31 -9.34 7.12 -3.65
N ASP A 32 -8.34 6.92 -2.78
CA ASP A 32 -8.36 7.33 -1.37
C ASP A 32 -7.68 8.67 -1.08
N LEU A 33 -6.90 9.19 -2.05
CA LEU A 33 -6.32 10.53 -1.94
C LEU A 33 -7.40 11.62 -2.01
N ASP A 34 -7.17 12.73 -1.29
CA ASP A 34 -7.97 13.93 -1.45
C ASP A 34 -7.58 14.72 -2.71
N ASP A 35 -8.39 15.72 -3.08
CA ASP A 35 -8.19 16.46 -4.34
C ASP A 35 -6.85 17.21 -4.39
N ALA A 36 -6.34 17.68 -3.24
CA ALA A 36 -5.04 18.34 -3.18
C ALA A 36 -3.92 17.33 -3.45
N ASP A 37 -3.98 16.17 -2.80
CA ASP A 37 -2.96 15.14 -2.90
C ASP A 37 -3.01 14.40 -4.26
N ARG A 38 -4.18 14.25 -4.89
CA ARG A 38 -4.32 13.71 -6.27
C ARG A 38 -3.60 14.54 -7.33
N SER A 39 -3.43 15.84 -7.09
CA SER A 39 -2.75 16.75 -8.02
C SER A 39 -1.22 16.74 -7.85
N ARG A 40 -0.71 16.04 -6.84
CA ARG A 40 0.73 16.01 -6.56
C ARG A 40 1.49 15.20 -7.60
N PRO A 41 2.74 15.59 -7.88
CA PRO A 41 3.67 14.74 -8.61
C PRO A 41 3.89 13.39 -7.91
N VAL A 42 4.00 12.33 -8.70
CA VAL A 42 4.26 10.97 -8.22
C VAL A 42 5.49 10.90 -7.31
N ASN A 43 6.56 11.63 -7.60
CA ASN A 43 7.77 11.62 -6.78
C ASN A 43 7.55 12.21 -5.37
N GLU A 44 6.60 13.14 -5.19
CA GLU A 44 6.23 13.62 -3.85
C GLU A 44 5.48 12.54 -3.07
N LEU A 45 4.51 11.87 -3.72
CA LEU A 45 3.75 10.77 -3.13
C LEU A 45 4.67 9.57 -2.81
N ALA A 46 5.63 9.27 -3.68
CA ALA A 46 6.67 8.27 -3.46
C ALA A 46 7.50 8.58 -2.20
N GLY A 47 7.86 9.85 -1.99
CA GLY A 47 8.56 10.28 -0.77
C GLY A 47 7.76 10.06 0.52
N ILE A 48 6.45 10.30 0.47
CA ILE A 48 5.53 10.02 1.59
C ILE A 48 5.50 8.52 1.87
N LEU A 49 5.28 7.71 0.83
CA LEU A 49 5.22 6.25 0.95
C LEU A 49 6.55 5.66 1.46
N LEU A 50 7.70 6.13 0.97
CA LEU A 50 9.02 5.74 1.47
C LEU A 50 9.17 5.98 2.97
N THR A 51 8.61 7.07 3.49
CA THR A 51 8.64 7.35 4.94
C THR A 51 7.88 6.29 5.74
N LEU A 52 6.74 5.79 5.24
CA LEU A 52 5.97 4.71 5.89
C LEU A 52 6.69 3.36 5.81
N ILE A 53 7.39 3.11 4.70
CA ILE A 53 8.22 1.92 4.52
C ILE A 53 9.42 1.95 5.47
N ASP A 54 10.07 3.11 5.62
CA ASP A 54 11.21 3.29 6.52
C ASP A 54 10.81 3.20 8.00
N ARG A 55 9.57 3.55 8.35
CA ARG A 55 8.96 3.24 9.67
C ARG A 55 8.68 1.75 9.86
N GLY A 56 8.81 0.94 8.81
CA GLY A 56 8.56 -0.49 8.80
C GLY A 56 7.08 -0.83 8.84
N TRP A 57 6.18 0.07 8.41
CA TRP A 57 4.73 -0.15 8.47
C TRP A 57 4.18 -0.79 7.19
N ILE A 58 4.82 -0.52 6.06
CA ILE A 58 4.43 -1.03 4.74
C ILE A 58 5.61 -1.75 4.10
N GLU A 59 5.34 -2.88 3.48
CA GLU A 59 6.19 -3.53 2.48
C GLU A 59 5.63 -3.27 1.08
N VAL A 60 6.53 -3.10 0.11
CA VAL A 60 6.18 -3.00 -1.31
C VAL A 60 6.53 -4.30 -1.98
N ARG A 61 5.54 -4.93 -2.61
CA ARG A 61 5.68 -6.22 -3.28
C ARG A 61 5.19 -6.16 -4.71
N ARG A 62 5.50 -7.19 -5.47
CA ARG A 62 4.92 -7.43 -6.80
C ARG A 62 3.76 -8.38 -6.68
N VAL A 63 2.66 -8.13 -7.38
CA VAL A 63 1.53 -9.07 -7.43
C VAL A 63 1.98 -10.36 -8.12
N ALA A 64 1.63 -11.50 -7.51
CA ALA A 64 1.89 -12.84 -8.03
C ALA A 64 0.58 -13.60 -8.24
N PRO A 65 0.57 -14.59 -9.16
CA PRO A 65 -0.60 -15.43 -9.33
C PRO A 65 -0.79 -16.30 -8.09
N TRP A 66 -2.04 -16.52 -7.74
CA TRP A 66 -2.46 -17.46 -6.73
C TRP A 66 -3.39 -18.50 -7.35
N THR A 67 -3.32 -19.73 -6.86
CA THR A 67 -4.25 -20.78 -7.24
C THR A 67 -4.68 -21.52 -5.99
N SER A 68 -5.99 -21.60 -5.76
CA SER A 68 -6.57 -22.33 -4.64
C SER A 68 -6.36 -23.85 -4.81
N SER A 69 -6.57 -24.61 -3.74
CA SER A 69 -6.55 -26.07 -3.81
C SER A 69 -7.65 -26.66 -4.71
N SER A 70 -8.72 -25.90 -5.00
CA SER A 70 -9.79 -26.27 -5.93
C SER A 70 -9.51 -25.84 -7.39
N GLY A 71 -8.38 -25.16 -7.65
CA GLY A 71 -7.98 -24.71 -8.99
C GLY A 71 -8.50 -23.32 -9.38
N GLU A 72 -9.13 -22.59 -8.45
CA GLU A 72 -9.55 -21.20 -8.68
C GLU A 72 -8.33 -20.29 -8.73
N LYS A 73 -8.30 -19.37 -9.70
CA LYS A 73 -7.20 -18.42 -9.87
C LYS A 73 -7.50 -17.12 -9.14
N GLY A 74 -6.46 -16.47 -8.65
CA GLY A 74 -6.53 -15.14 -8.07
C GLY A 74 -5.16 -14.48 -7.99
N PHE A 75 -5.08 -13.46 -7.16
CA PHE A 75 -3.89 -12.65 -6.95
C PHE A 75 -3.43 -12.75 -5.48
N GLN A 76 -2.13 -12.63 -5.26
CA GLN A 76 -1.54 -12.53 -3.92
C GLN A 76 -0.29 -11.65 -3.95
N PRO A 77 0.16 -11.14 -2.79
CA PRO A 77 1.49 -10.57 -2.68
C PRO A 77 2.57 -11.58 -3.02
N GLY A 78 3.45 -11.22 -3.95
CA GLY A 78 4.59 -12.00 -4.39
C GLY A 78 5.90 -11.49 -3.79
N GLU A 79 6.88 -11.32 -4.68
CA GLU A 79 8.25 -10.95 -4.33
C GLU A 79 8.31 -9.56 -3.69
N LEU A 80 9.14 -9.43 -2.65
CA LEU A 80 9.45 -8.18 -2.00
C LEU A 80 10.34 -7.34 -2.91
N VAL A 81 9.97 -6.07 -3.13
CA VAL A 81 10.83 -5.13 -3.85
C VAL A 81 11.99 -4.72 -2.93
N PRO A 82 13.26 -4.93 -3.33
CA PRO A 82 14.41 -4.58 -2.52
C PRO A 82 14.46 -3.08 -2.17
N ARG A 83 14.88 -2.75 -0.95
CA ARG A 83 14.86 -1.36 -0.42
C ARG A 83 15.64 -0.37 -1.28
N ASP A 84 16.74 -0.80 -1.89
CA ASP A 84 17.58 -0.02 -2.81
C ASP A 84 16.91 0.27 -4.15
N GLN A 85 15.92 -0.54 -4.55
CA GLN A 85 15.15 -0.36 -5.77
C GLN A 85 13.88 0.47 -5.57
N LEU A 86 13.40 0.62 -4.33
CA LEU A 86 12.14 1.30 -4.04
C LEU A 86 12.05 2.73 -4.59
N PRO A 87 13.07 3.60 -4.47
CA PRO A 87 12.96 4.95 -5.04
C PRO A 87 12.67 4.92 -6.54
N ALA A 88 13.41 4.12 -7.31
CA ALA A 88 13.21 4.00 -8.76
C ALA A 88 11.84 3.41 -9.11
N VAL A 89 11.38 2.39 -8.37
CA VAL A 89 10.06 1.77 -8.60
C VAL A 89 8.92 2.72 -8.28
N LEU A 90 9.01 3.47 -7.17
CA LEU A 90 7.93 4.35 -6.72
C LEU A 90 7.91 5.68 -7.49
N GLU A 91 9.02 6.13 -8.07
CA GLU A 91 9.06 7.33 -8.92
C GLU A 91 8.62 7.05 -10.37
N ASP A 92 8.58 5.79 -10.79
CA ASP A 92 8.10 5.40 -12.11
C ASP A 92 6.57 5.50 -12.18
N ALA A 93 6.10 6.49 -12.95
CA ALA A 93 4.68 6.78 -13.15
C ALA A 93 3.89 5.56 -13.65
N ALA A 94 4.50 4.64 -14.41
CA ALA A 94 3.81 3.46 -14.90
C ALA A 94 3.32 2.54 -13.77
N ASN A 95 3.98 2.54 -12.61
CA ASN A 95 3.53 1.75 -11.45
C ASN A 95 2.33 2.38 -10.71
N TRP A 96 1.93 3.61 -11.08
CA TRP A 96 0.78 4.34 -10.52
C TRP A 96 -0.44 4.29 -11.44
N GLU A 97 -0.33 3.63 -12.59
CA GLU A 97 -1.41 3.47 -13.56
C GLU A 97 -1.99 2.06 -13.47
N TYR A 98 -3.30 1.92 -13.72
CA TYR A 98 -3.91 0.60 -13.83
C TYR A 98 -3.45 -0.08 -15.14
N PRO A 99 -3.10 -1.38 -15.11
CA PRO A 99 -2.81 -2.12 -16.34
C PRO A 99 -3.99 -2.12 -17.31
N ASP A 100 -3.73 -1.86 -18.59
CA ASP A 100 -4.75 -1.74 -19.65
C ASP A 100 -5.53 -3.04 -19.91
N ASP A 101 -4.90 -4.19 -19.66
CA ASP A 101 -5.45 -5.53 -19.93
C ASP A 101 -6.23 -6.12 -18.74
N GLY A 102 -6.25 -5.42 -17.60
CA GLY A 102 -6.84 -5.91 -16.36
C GLY A 102 -6.09 -7.06 -15.71
N ASP A 103 -4.88 -7.39 -16.18
CA ASP A 103 -3.99 -8.33 -15.52
C ASP A 103 -3.03 -7.58 -14.60
N TRP A 104 -3.17 -7.82 -13.30
CA TRP A 104 -2.39 -7.13 -12.28
C TRP A 104 -1.09 -7.86 -11.94
N ILE A 105 -0.78 -9.01 -12.56
CA ILE A 105 0.46 -9.72 -12.30
C ILE A 105 1.68 -8.83 -12.57
N GLY A 106 2.57 -8.73 -11.58
CA GLY A 106 3.76 -7.88 -11.64
C GLY A 106 3.51 -6.40 -11.28
N ALA A 107 2.26 -5.97 -11.11
CA ALA A 107 1.96 -4.64 -10.58
C ALA A 107 2.54 -4.46 -9.17
N VAL A 108 2.79 -3.21 -8.79
CA VAL A 108 3.21 -2.88 -7.42
C VAL A 108 2.01 -2.98 -6.50
N THR A 109 2.16 -3.66 -5.37
CA THR A 109 1.14 -3.75 -4.31
C THR A 109 1.74 -3.39 -2.96
N LEU A 110 0.93 -2.78 -2.11
CA LEU A 110 1.30 -2.40 -0.75
C LEU A 110 0.81 -3.46 0.22
N VAL A 111 1.63 -3.84 1.19
CA VAL A 111 1.28 -4.84 2.18
C VAL A 111 1.65 -4.34 3.56
N GLU A 112 0.70 -4.37 4.49
CA GLU A 112 1.00 -4.07 5.88
C GLU A 112 1.94 -5.09 6.50
N THR A 113 2.96 -4.58 7.20
CA THR A 113 3.75 -5.40 8.12
C THR A 113 2.97 -5.66 9.40
N GLU A 114 3.53 -6.50 10.28
CA GLU A 114 3.00 -6.64 11.65
C GLU A 114 2.99 -5.32 12.43
N ALA A 115 3.92 -4.40 12.16
CA ALA A 115 3.95 -3.08 12.77
C ALA A 115 2.85 -2.18 12.19
N GLY A 116 2.67 -2.18 10.86
CA GLY A 116 1.60 -1.42 10.19
C GLY A 116 0.21 -1.84 10.65
N ARG A 117 -0.03 -3.15 10.78
CA ARG A 117 -1.31 -3.69 11.30
C ARG A 117 -1.67 -3.18 12.69
N LYS A 118 -0.69 -2.83 13.53
CA LYS A 118 -0.95 -2.26 14.87
C LYS A 118 -1.43 -0.81 14.81
N ILE A 119 -1.26 -0.14 13.68
CA ILE A 119 -1.71 1.24 13.44
C ILE A 119 -3.15 1.23 12.90
N THR A 120 -3.45 0.34 11.95
CA THR A 120 -4.76 0.28 11.28
C THR A 120 -5.81 -0.53 12.03
N ARG A 121 -5.40 -1.54 12.81
CA ARG A 121 -6.33 -2.33 13.61
C ARG A 121 -6.48 -1.73 15.00
N ARG A 122 -7.71 -1.36 15.35
CA ARG A 122 -8.08 -1.11 16.75
C ARG A 122 -7.82 -2.38 17.58
N SER A 123 -7.31 -2.20 18.78
CA SER A 123 -7.25 -3.27 19.77
C SER A 123 -8.67 -3.69 20.19
N PRO A 124 -8.89 -4.96 20.60
CA PRO A 124 -10.20 -5.40 21.10
C PRO A 124 -10.75 -4.55 22.25
N GLU A 125 -9.88 -3.89 23.01
CA GLU A 125 -10.22 -2.99 24.12
C GLU A 125 -10.82 -1.65 23.62
N GLU A 126 -10.44 -1.18 22.43
CA GLU A 126 -10.93 0.08 21.81
C GLU A 126 -12.23 -0.10 21.00
N LEU A 127 -12.74 -1.33 20.88
CA LEU A 127 -14.03 -1.65 20.26
C LEU A 127 -15.15 -1.90 21.29
N ALA A 128 -14.79 -1.87 22.58
CA ALA A 128 -15.69 -2.12 23.70
C ALA A 128 -16.14 -0.83 24.44
N GLU A 129 -15.69 0.34 23.99
CA GLU A 129 -16.20 1.67 24.37
C GLU A 129 -17.20 2.21 23.33
#